data_AF-A0A6A4WBS0-F1
#
_entry.id   AF-A0A6A4WBS0-F1
#
_cell.length_a   1.000
_cell.length_b   1.000
_cell.length_c   1.000
_cell.angle_alpha   90.00
_cell.angle_beta   90.00
_cell.angle_gamma   90.00
#
_symmetry.space_group_name_H-M   'P 1'
#
loop_
_entity.id
_entity.type
_entity.pdbx_description
1 polymer ?
#
loop_
_entity_poly.entity_id
_entity_poly.type
_entity_poly.pdbx_seq_one_letter_code
_entity_poly.pdbx_strand_id
1 'polypeptide(L)'
;MPADAVTVVLYNAMVALAGQETDSVSYDQLLLAVAAFFCVSLGGLAIGIVFGVITALITKHTSELPVVEPLSILALSYLAYLSAELVHFSGIIATVGCGIVQAHYATKNISKNSYITIKYFVSMASSTSDTIIFMFLGMVLISDDHRWHTGFCLWTLLLCLVFRFIGE
;
A
#
# COMPACT_ATOMS: atom_id res chain seq x y z
N MET A 1 2.44 8.06 -0.43
CA MET A 1 1.45 7.04 -0.86
C MET A 1 2.04 5.98 -1.80
N PRO A 2 2.55 6.27 -3.02
CA PRO A 2 3.15 5.21 -3.86
C PRO A 2 4.48 4.70 -3.29
N ALA A 3 5.30 5.59 -2.70
CA ALA A 3 6.54 5.20 -2.04
C ALA A 3 6.29 4.24 -0.87
N ASP A 4 5.25 4.49 -0.06
CA ASP A 4 4.91 3.64 1.10
C ASP A 4 4.49 2.22 0.68
N ALA A 5 3.80 2.09 -0.45
CA ALA A 5 3.46 0.77 -1.00
C ALA A 5 4.73 0.02 -1.46
N VAL A 6 5.65 0.73 -2.12
CA VAL A 6 6.91 0.17 -2.60
C VAL A 6 7.80 -0.28 -1.43
N THR A 7 7.89 0.52 -0.36
CA THR A 7 8.68 0.16 0.83
C THR A 7 8.14 -1.08 1.53
N VAL A 8 6.82 -1.26 1.63
CA VAL A 8 6.22 -2.48 2.22
C VAL A 8 6.52 -3.72 1.37
N VAL A 9 6.44 -3.62 0.04
CA VAL A 9 6.80 -4.77 -0.84
C VAL A 9 8.28 -5.09 -0.75
N LEU A 10 9.14 -4.07 -0.68
CA LEU A 10 10.57 -4.27 -0.49
C LEU A 10 10.87 -4.90 0.87
N TYR A 11 10.19 -4.46 1.93
CA TYR A 11 10.30 -5.05 3.26
C TYR A 11 9.91 -6.54 3.24
N ASN A 12 8.79 -6.90 2.62
CA ASN A 12 8.38 -8.30 2.49
C ASN A 12 9.38 -9.13 1.67
N ALA A 13 9.96 -8.57 0.60
CA ALA A 13 11.00 -9.23 -0.17
C ALA A 13 12.28 -9.46 0.66
N MET A 14 12.68 -8.48 1.47
CA MET A 14 13.83 -8.60 2.38
C MET A 14 13.58 -9.60 3.50
N VAL A 15 12.36 -9.65 4.05
CA VAL A 15 11.96 -10.67 5.05
C VAL A 15 11.96 -12.07 4.44
N ALA A 16 11.47 -12.22 3.20
CA ALA A 16 11.51 -13.50 2.49
C ALA A 16 12.94 -13.99 2.22
N LEU A 17 13.86 -13.07 1.93
CA LEU A 17 15.30 -13.36 1.82
C LEU A 17 15.93 -13.71 3.17
N ALA A 18 15.64 -12.94 4.22
CA ALA A 18 16.20 -13.14 5.56
C ALA A 18 15.68 -14.42 6.23
N GLY A 19 14.49 -14.90 5.86
CA GLY A 19 13.92 -16.16 6.34
C GLY A 19 14.49 -17.43 5.68
N GLN A 20 15.33 -17.31 4.64
CA GLN A 20 16.04 -18.47 4.09
C GLN A 20 17.29 -18.76 4.94
N GLU A 21 17.25 -19.87 5.70
CA GLU A 21 18.39 -20.38 6.48
C GLU A 21 19.51 -20.97 5.59
N THR A 22 20.05 -20.15 4.70
CA THR A 22 21.23 -20.49 3.91
C THR A 22 22.40 -19.61 4.33
N ASP A 23 23.48 -20.23 4.83
CA ASP A 23 24.71 -19.60 5.34
C ASP A 23 25.45 -18.69 4.33
N SER A 24 25.00 -18.64 3.07
CA SER A 24 25.49 -17.71 2.07
C SER A 24 24.38 -17.32 1.09
N VAL A 25 24.11 -16.01 0.98
CA VAL A 25 23.25 -15.47 -0.07
C VAL A 25 24.00 -15.60 -1.39
N SER A 26 23.61 -16.57 -2.21
CA SER A 26 24.17 -16.72 -3.55
C SER A 26 23.68 -15.59 -4.47
N TYR A 27 24.54 -15.14 -5.40
CA TYR A 27 24.19 -14.11 -6.38
C TYR A 27 22.89 -14.41 -7.15
N ASP A 28 22.62 -15.69 -7.40
CA ASP A 28 21.40 -16.15 -8.08
C ASP A 28 20.13 -15.89 -7.26
N GLN A 29 20.18 -16.06 -5.94
CA GLN A 29 19.04 -15.80 -5.05
C GLN A 29 18.72 -14.29 -4.98
N LEU A 30 19.76 -13.46 -4.97
CA LEU A 30 19.61 -12.00 -5.01
C LEU A 30 18.96 -11.58 -6.33
N LEU A 31 19.43 -12.11 -7.46
CA LEU A 31 18.87 -11.78 -8.77
C LEU A 31 17.41 -12.25 -8.89
N LEU A 32 17.11 -13.45 -8.39
CA LEU A 32 15.75 -13.97 -8.34
C LEU A 32 14.83 -13.08 -7.51
N ALA A 33 15.27 -12.61 -6.33
CA ALA A 33 14.48 -11.76 -5.47
C ALA A 33 14.22 -10.37 -6.09
N VAL A 34 15.23 -9.80 -6.75
CA VAL A 34 15.05 -8.55 -7.52
C VAL A 34 14.05 -8.75 -8.66
N ALA A 35 14.18 -9.85 -9.43
CA ALA A 35 13.23 -10.16 -10.50
C ALA A 35 11.81 -10.39 -9.96
N ALA A 36 11.67 -11.11 -8.85
CA ALA A 36 10.40 -11.35 -8.18
C ALA A 36 9.76 -10.06 -7.68
N PHE A 37 10.55 -9.15 -7.11
CA PHE A 37 10.08 -7.82 -6.68
C PHE A 37 9.46 -7.04 -7.84
N PHE A 38 10.14 -6.97 -8.99
CA PHE A 38 9.59 -6.30 -10.18
C PHE A 38 8.35 -7.01 -10.72
N CYS A 39 8.34 -8.35 -10.75
CA CYS A 39 7.20 -9.14 -11.22
C CYS A 39 5.95 -8.91 -10.35
N VAL A 40 6.09 -9.02 -9.02
CA VAL A 40 5.01 -8.84 -8.04
C VAL A 40 4.49 -7.40 -8.03
N SER A 41 5.39 -6.42 -8.20
CA SER A 41 5.05 -4.99 -8.26
C SER A 41 4.29 -4.63 -9.54
N LEU A 42 4.82 -5.01 -10.70
CA LEU A 42 4.18 -4.75 -12.00
C LEU A 42 2.88 -5.54 -12.16
N GLY A 43 2.84 -6.79 -11.70
CA GLY A 43 1.65 -7.63 -11.70
C GLY A 43 0.53 -7.03 -10.84
N GLY A 44 0.85 -6.60 -9.61
CA GLY A 44 -0.09 -5.89 -8.75
C GLY A 44 -0.62 -4.61 -9.40
N LEU A 45 0.27 -3.79 -9.98
CA LEU A 45 -0.12 -2.56 -10.66
C LEU A 45 -1.04 -2.82 -11.86
N ALA A 46 -0.77 -3.84 -12.67
CA ALA A 46 -1.60 -4.21 -13.81
C ALA A 46 -3.03 -4.62 -13.37
N ILE A 47 -3.14 -5.45 -12.32
CA ILE A 47 -4.44 -5.82 -11.73
C ILE A 47 -5.17 -4.59 -11.22
N GLY A 48 -4.47 -3.71 -10.49
CA GLY A 48 -5.02 -2.45 -10.01
C GLY A 48 -5.61 -1.59 -11.12
N ILE A 49 -4.91 -1.44 -12.23
CA ILE A 49 -5.40 -0.68 -13.40
C ILE A 49 -6.66 -1.32 -13.97
N VAL A 50 -6.69 -2.63 -14.16
CA VAL A 50 -7.86 -3.34 -14.70
C VAL A 50 -9.09 -3.11 -13.82
N PHE A 51 -8.98 -3.28 -12.50
CA PHE A 51 -10.08 -3.02 -11.57
C PHE A 51 -10.49 -1.55 -11.49
N GLY A 52 -9.53 -0.63 -11.62
CA GLY A 52 -9.81 0.81 -11.68
C GLY A 52 -10.62 1.19 -12.93
N VAL A 53 -10.31 0.59 -14.08
CA VAL A 53 -11.07 0.77 -15.32
C VAL A 53 -12.47 0.17 -15.20
N ILE A 54 -12.59 -1.04 -14.62
CA ILE A 54 -13.89 -1.67 -14.34
C ILE A 54 -14.74 -0.78 -13.43
N THR A 55 -14.13 -0.17 -12.41
CA THR A 55 -14.81 0.79 -11.54
C THR A 55 -15.34 1.99 -12.33
N ALA A 56 -14.51 2.59 -13.18
CA ALA A 56 -14.92 3.72 -14.00
C ALA A 56 -16.10 3.38 -14.94
N LEU A 57 -16.14 2.16 -15.48
CA LEU A 57 -17.26 1.68 -16.29
C LEU A 57 -18.54 1.48 -15.48
N ILE A 58 -18.44 0.86 -14.29
CA ILE A 58 -19.58 0.64 -13.40
C ILE A 58 -20.18 1.98 -12.95
N THR A 59 -19.32 2.92 -12.53
CA THR A 59 -19.74 4.26 -12.13
C THR A 59 -20.49 5.00 -13.26
N LYS A 60 -20.13 4.75 -14.52
CA LYS A 60 -20.84 5.30 -15.70
C LYS A 60 -22.25 4.74 -15.87
N HIS A 61 -22.49 3.51 -15.46
CA HIS A 61 -23.80 2.87 -15.63
C HIS A 61 -24.72 3.06 -14.41
N THR A 62 -24.16 3.27 -13.21
CA THR A 62 -24.90 3.33 -11.95
C THR A 62 -25.11 4.77 -11.44
N SER A 63 -25.13 5.76 -12.33
CA SER A 63 -25.24 7.18 -11.96
C SER A 63 -26.61 7.60 -11.41
N GLU A 64 -27.61 6.71 -11.40
CA GLU A 64 -28.97 7.02 -10.93
C GLU A 64 -29.16 6.81 -9.40
N LEU A 65 -28.19 6.19 -8.71
CA LEU A 65 -28.29 5.89 -7.27
C LEU A 65 -27.12 6.50 -6.48
N PRO A 66 -27.31 7.66 -5.81
CA PRO A 66 -26.23 8.42 -5.17
C PRO A 66 -25.54 7.70 -4.00
N VAL A 67 -26.16 6.64 -3.45
CA VAL A 67 -25.58 5.80 -2.39
C VAL A 67 -24.68 4.69 -2.92
N VAL A 68 -24.85 4.28 -4.19
CA VAL A 68 -24.13 3.13 -4.76
C VAL A 68 -22.77 3.54 -5.34
N GLU A 69 -22.64 4.79 -5.81
CA GLU A 69 -21.38 5.35 -6.30
C GLU A 69 -20.22 5.21 -5.30
N PRO A 70 -20.31 5.73 -4.05
CA PRO A 70 -19.20 5.64 -3.09
C PRO A 70 -18.88 4.20 -2.67
N LEU A 71 -19.92 3.37 -2.52
CA LEU A 71 -19.76 1.98 -2.13
C LEU A 71 -19.04 1.18 -3.21
N SER A 72 -19.36 1.42 -4.49
CA SER A 72 -18.72 0.74 -5.61
C SER A 72 -17.22 1.02 -5.72
N ILE A 73 -16.79 2.26 -5.49
CA ILE A 73 -15.37 2.65 -5.50
C ILE A 73 -14.59 1.93 -4.40
N LEU A 74 -15.11 1.98 -3.17
CA LEU A 74 -14.44 1.36 -2.02
C LEU A 74 -14.42 -0.16 -2.14
N ALA A 75 -15.54 -0.77 -2.55
CA ALA A 75 -15.64 -2.20 -2.73
C ALA A 75 -14.70 -2.70 -3.83
N LEU A 76 -14.62 -2.03 -4.98
CA LEU A 76 -13.75 -2.45 -6.08
C LEU A 76 -12.27 -2.21 -5.79
N SER A 77 -11.94 -1.17 -5.01
CA SER A 77 -10.58 -0.97 -4.49
C SER A 77 -10.15 -2.13 -3.60
N TYR A 78 -11.05 -2.62 -2.73
CA TYR A 78 -10.80 -3.79 -1.90
C TYR A 78 -10.81 -5.12 -2.69
N LEU A 79 -11.64 -5.26 -3.71
CA LEU A 79 -11.61 -6.42 -4.59
C LEU A 79 -10.31 -6.49 -5.41
N ALA A 80 -9.76 -5.35 -5.83
CA ALA A 80 -8.45 -5.28 -6.47
C ALA A 80 -7.37 -5.84 -5.53
N TYR A 81 -7.38 -5.43 -4.26
CA TYR A 81 -6.50 -5.98 -3.23
C TYR A 81 -6.61 -7.51 -3.13
N LEU A 82 -7.82 -8.03 -2.92
CA LEU A 82 -8.06 -9.47 -2.75
C LEU A 82 -7.64 -10.26 -4.00
N SER A 83 -7.97 -9.75 -5.19
CA SER A 83 -7.61 -10.42 -6.45
C SER A 83 -6.10 -10.52 -6.67
N ALA A 84 -5.34 -9.50 -6.26
CA ALA A 84 -3.88 -9.53 -6.36
C ALA A 84 -3.26 -10.49 -5.33
N GLU A 85 -3.79 -10.52 -4.10
CA GLU A 85 -3.37 -11.50 -3.07
C GLU A 85 -3.62 -12.95 -3.50
N LEU A 86 -4.74 -13.23 -4.18
CA LEU A 86 -5.06 -14.57 -4.71
C LEU A 86 -4.05 -15.06 -5.75
N VAL A 87 -3.40 -14.14 -6.48
CA VAL A 87 -2.37 -14.44 -7.49
C VAL A 87 -0.96 -14.34 -6.89
N HIS A 88 -0.84 -14.14 -5.56
CA HIS A 88 0.43 -13.90 -4.85
C HIS A 88 1.20 -12.67 -5.37
N PHE A 89 0.48 -11.68 -5.90
CA PHE A 89 1.04 -10.37 -6.23
C PHE A 89 0.79 -9.36 -5.11
N SER A 90 1.37 -8.17 -5.22
CA SER A 90 1.22 -7.15 -4.18
C SER A 90 -0.20 -6.57 -4.19
N GLY A 91 -1.02 -6.99 -3.22
CA GLY A 91 -2.35 -6.42 -2.98
C GLY A 91 -2.30 -4.92 -2.75
N ILE A 92 -1.30 -4.44 -2.00
CA ILE A 92 -1.13 -3.02 -1.66
C ILE A 92 -0.89 -2.18 -2.93
N ILE A 93 0.00 -2.64 -3.82
CA ILE A 93 0.27 -1.94 -5.09
C ILE A 93 -0.96 -1.99 -6.01
N ALA A 94 -1.70 -3.10 -6.01
CA ALA A 94 -2.96 -3.19 -6.76
C ALA A 94 -4.00 -2.17 -6.28
N THR A 95 -4.19 -2.01 -4.98
CA THR A 95 -5.08 -1.00 -4.40
C THR A 95 -4.63 0.42 -4.76
N VAL A 96 -3.33 0.71 -4.70
CA VAL A 96 -2.79 2.04 -5.08
C VAL A 96 -2.99 2.31 -6.57
N GLY A 97 -2.70 1.33 -7.43
CA GLY A 97 -2.93 1.44 -8.88
C GLY A 97 -4.40 1.67 -9.20
N CYS A 98 -5.30 0.91 -8.56
CA CYS A 98 -6.74 1.08 -8.66
C CYS A 98 -7.17 2.49 -8.21
N GLY A 99 -6.68 2.97 -7.06
CA GLY A 99 -6.97 4.30 -6.54
C GLY A 99 -6.50 5.43 -7.46
N ILE A 100 -5.33 5.31 -8.10
CA ILE A 100 -4.83 6.29 -9.07
C ILE A 100 -5.77 6.38 -10.28
N VAL A 101 -6.20 5.23 -10.82
CA VAL A 101 -7.13 5.18 -11.97
C VAL A 101 -8.51 5.72 -11.56
N GLN A 102 -9.03 5.33 -10.40
CA GLN A 102 -10.30 5.84 -9.87
C GLN A 102 -10.24 7.36 -9.66
N ALA A 103 -9.14 7.89 -9.11
CA ALA A 103 -8.96 9.32 -8.93
C ALA A 103 -8.96 10.09 -10.26
N HIS A 104 -8.51 9.49 -11.37
CA HIS A 104 -8.47 10.15 -12.67
C HIS A 104 -9.77 10.01 -13.49
N TYR A 105 -10.37 8.82 -13.47
CA TYR A 105 -11.55 8.48 -14.29
C TYR A 105 -12.87 8.59 -13.54
N ALA A 106 -12.94 8.06 -12.31
CA ALA A 106 -14.20 8.05 -11.56
C ALA A 106 -14.57 9.44 -11.02
N THR A 107 -13.58 10.30 -10.70
CA THR A 107 -13.85 11.68 -10.25
C THR A 107 -14.56 12.54 -11.31
N LYS A 108 -14.37 12.24 -12.60
CA LYS A 108 -15.07 12.91 -13.70
C LYS A 108 -16.50 12.41 -13.89
N ASN A 109 -16.79 11.20 -13.44
CA ASN A 109 -18.07 10.53 -13.67
C ASN A 109 -19.01 10.59 -12.45
N ILE A 110 -18.55 11.10 -11.31
CA ILE A 110 -19.27 11.07 -10.03
C ILE A 110 -19.85 12.43 -9.66
N SER A 111 -21.01 12.41 -8.99
CA SER A 111 -21.63 13.62 -8.47
C SER A 111 -20.79 14.28 -7.36
N LYS A 112 -20.88 15.61 -7.23
CA LYS A 112 -20.12 16.36 -6.20
C LYS A 112 -20.40 15.86 -4.77
N ASN A 113 -21.64 15.45 -4.49
CA ASN A 113 -22.04 14.94 -3.19
C ASN A 113 -21.35 13.61 -2.87
N SER A 114 -21.34 12.66 -3.80
CA SER A 114 -20.65 11.38 -3.64
C SER A 114 -19.13 11.54 -3.49
N TYR A 115 -18.51 12.43 -4.28
CA TYR A 115 -17.07 12.72 -4.14
C TYR A 115 -16.72 13.24 -2.74
N ILE A 116 -17.52 14.17 -2.22
CA ILE A 116 -17.36 14.71 -0.86
C ILE A 116 -17.48 13.60 0.18
N THR A 117 -18.51 12.74 0.06
CA THR A 117 -18.72 11.61 0.97
C THR A 117 -17.53 10.65 0.97
N ILE A 118 -17.02 10.26 -0.22
CA ILE A 118 -15.84 9.37 -0.32
C ILE A 118 -14.63 10.03 0.34
N LYS A 119 -14.38 11.31 0.03
CA LYS A 119 -13.22 12.04 0.56
C LYS A 119 -13.25 12.10 2.08
N TYR A 120 -14.38 12.47 2.67
CA TYR A 120 -14.50 12.51 4.14
C TYR A 120 -14.46 11.11 4.75
N PHE A 121 -15.10 10.12 4.13
CA PHE A 121 -15.05 8.74 4.62
C PHE A 121 -13.63 8.19 4.65
N VAL A 122 -12.88 8.32 3.55
CA VAL A 122 -11.48 7.89 3.47
C VAL A 122 -10.59 8.69 4.43
N SER A 123 -10.81 10.00 4.56
CA SER A 123 -10.06 10.83 5.50
C SER A 123 -10.32 10.45 6.95
N MET A 124 -11.57 10.13 7.32
CA MET A 124 -11.90 9.63 8.66
C MET A 124 -11.27 8.26 8.90
N ALA A 125 -11.40 7.33 7.94
CA ALA A 125 -10.81 5.99 8.05
C ALA A 125 -9.27 6.03 8.17
N SER A 126 -8.60 6.91 7.43
CA SER A 126 -7.15 7.14 7.55
C SER A 126 -6.79 7.64 8.95
N SER A 127 -7.47 8.67 9.44
CA SER A 127 -7.22 9.24 10.78
C SER A 127 -7.46 8.22 11.91
N THR A 128 -8.51 7.40 11.79
CA THR A 128 -8.74 6.28 12.71
C THR A 128 -7.62 5.24 12.63
N SER A 129 -7.17 4.89 11.42
CA SER A 129 -6.07 3.93 11.22
C SER A 129 -4.75 4.44 11.80
N ASP A 130 -4.43 5.72 11.62
CA ASP A 130 -3.23 6.35 12.19
C ASP A 130 -3.25 6.29 13.73
N THR A 131 -4.40 6.58 14.33
CA THR A 131 -4.59 6.49 15.80
C THR A 131 -4.38 5.07 16.31
N ILE A 132 -4.88 4.06 15.58
CA ILE A 132 -4.72 2.65 15.92
C ILE A 132 -3.24 2.24 15.83
N ILE A 133 -2.54 2.60 14.75
CA ILE A 133 -1.11 2.30 14.57
C ILE A 133 -0.28 2.92 15.70
N PHE A 134 -0.53 4.18 16.05
CA PHE A 134 0.17 4.83 17.16
C PHE A 134 -0.11 4.19 18.52
N MET A 135 -1.36 3.76 18.76
CA MET A 135 -1.72 3.04 19.97
C MET A 135 -0.96 1.71 20.09
N PHE A 136 -0.87 0.93 18.99
CA PHE A 136 -0.10 -0.31 18.98
C PHE A 136 1.39 -0.08 19.19
N LEU A 137 1.97 0.93 18.51
CA LEU A 137 3.38 1.28 18.70
C LEU A 137 3.67 1.66 20.16
N GLY A 138 2.77 2.41 20.80
CA GLY A 138 2.88 2.77 22.22
C GLY A 138 2.76 1.56 23.16
N MET A 139 1.90 0.59 22.84
CA MET A 139 1.76 -0.64 23.61
C MET A 139 3.01 -1.52 23.53
N VAL A 140 3.57 -1.71 22.32
CA VAL A 140 4.82 -2.45 22.10
C VAL A 140 5.97 -1.81 22.87
N LEU A 141 6.03 -0.47 22.91
CA LEU A 141 7.05 0.26 23.65
C LEU A 141 7.02 0.01 25.17
N ILE A 142 5.85 -0.26 25.74
CA ILE A 142 5.67 -0.50 27.19
C ILE A 142 5.82 -1.98 27.54
N SER A 143 5.37 -2.89 26.66
CA SER A 143 5.30 -4.32 26.95
C SER A 143 6.63 -5.06 26.76
N ASP A 144 7.50 -4.59 25.85
CA ASP A 144 8.75 -5.29 25.54
C ASP A 144 9.92 -4.80 26.41
N ASP A 145 10.75 -5.74 26.88
CA ASP A 145 11.97 -5.45 27.63
C ASP A 145 13.01 -4.78 26.71
N HIS A 146 13.08 -3.45 26.76
CA HIS A 146 13.86 -2.65 25.83
C HIS A 146 15.37 -2.77 26.10
N ARG A 147 16.05 -3.60 25.31
CA ARG A 147 17.52 -3.65 25.28
C ARG A 147 18.10 -2.40 24.63
N TRP A 148 18.39 -1.38 25.45
CA TRP A 148 18.97 -0.13 24.98
C TRP A 148 20.31 -0.33 24.28
N HIS A 149 20.34 -0.09 22.97
CA HIS A 149 21.56 -0.08 22.15
C HIS A 149 21.81 1.32 21.59
N THR A 150 22.56 2.15 22.33
CA THR A 150 22.89 3.53 21.94
C THR A 150 23.50 3.62 20.54
N GLY A 151 24.34 2.66 20.15
CA GLY A 151 24.98 2.62 18.83
C GLY A 151 23.98 2.45 17.68
N PHE A 152 22.99 1.56 17.85
CA PHE A 152 21.94 1.35 16.85
C PHE A 152 21.04 2.59 16.72
N CYS A 153 20.65 3.20 17.85
CA CYS A 153 19.86 4.43 17.86
C CYS A 153 20.59 5.58 17.14
N LEU A 154 21.88 5.77 17.43
CA LEU A 154 22.67 6.85 16.83
C LEU A 154 22.89 6.63 15.33
N TRP A 155 23.14 5.38 14.91
CA TRP A 155 23.26 5.03 13.49
C TRP A 155 21.96 5.27 12.73
N THR A 156 20.83 4.87 13.31
CA THR A 156 19.50 5.08 12.72
C THR A 156 19.21 6.57 12.56
N LEU A 157 19.51 7.37 13.59
CA LEU A 157 19.30 8.82 13.59
C LEU A 157 20.17 9.52 12.52
N LEU A 158 21.45 9.11 12.41
CA LEU A 158 22.37 9.60 11.39
C LEU A 158 21.86 9.28 9.98
N LEU A 159 21.49 8.03 9.71
CA LEU A 159 20.97 7.63 8.40
C LEU A 159 19.70 8.40 8.04
N CYS A 160 18.74 8.53 8.95
CA CYS A 160 17.52 9.31 8.73
C CYS A 160 17.83 10.78 8.37
N LEU A 161 18.79 11.41 9.04
CA LEU A 161 19.20 12.78 8.73
C LEU A 161 19.86 12.86 7.35
N VAL A 162 20.83 12.00 7.06
CA VAL A 162 21.56 12.01 5.78
C VAL A 162 20.61 11.78 4.60
N PHE A 163 19.73 10.76 4.68
CA PHE A 163 18.76 10.50 3.61
C PHE A 163 17.73 11.62 3.46
N ARG A 164 17.37 12.31 4.54
CA ARG A 164 16.49 13.49 4.46
C ARG A 164 17.15 14.67 3.75
N PHE A 165 18.45 14.90 3.96
CA PHE A 165 19.19 15.98 3.27
C PHE A 165 19.53 15.66 1.81
N ILE A 166 19.72 14.39 1.47
CA ILE A 166 19.98 13.96 0.09
C ILE A 166 18.67 13.88 -0.72
N GLY A 167 17.54 13.65 -0.05
CA GLY A 167 16.22 13.51 -0.67
C GLY A 167 15.45 14.81 -0.89
N GLU A 168 15.97 15.97 -0.43
CA GLU A 168 15.55 17.31 -0.90
C GLU A 168 16.32 17.72 -2.15
#